data_AF-A0A946JTJ7-F1
#
_entry.id   AF-A0A946JTJ7-F1
#
_cell.length_a   1.000
_cell.length_b   1.000
_cell.length_c   1.000
_cell.angle_alpha   90.00
_cell.angle_beta   90.00
_cell.angle_gamma   90.00
#
_symmetry.space_group_name_H-M   'P 1'
#
loop_
_entity.id
_entity.type
_entity.pdbx_description
1 polymer ?
#
loop_
_entity_poly.entity_id
_entity_poly.type
_entity_poly.pdbx_seq_one_letter_code
_entity_poly.pdbx_strand_id
1 'polypeptide(L)'
;GNQITIALYAPDKEFVSVKGSWNTAFPNGELMYLSGDTLWWYETTLENGQYNYQYNIEGLKNLADPWSKDVDWVDPNAGWESGYYGHAKTVFTVGQTDYSWTDEDFTRPAQNEAVIYELHIGDFAADSESHGTFNDVTTAIQEGYFDNLGVNAIELMPVNEFEGGYSWGYDSTFPMAPESSYGTPDDLKNLINTAHEHDIAVLIDVVFNHLWGSSPLFQLYQPADNYEYEDHDYSNCPYFSNALSDWGYKLNHWSPRTRKFTDDVLFTWVNDYHADGFRFDYTPGVGWDSQSEFGATHYSNMLDWIDPTLILIAEEDNANQVNITGFDSGWDYSYHHTLFANIVAVNHEGHWWGDMDDMVNHIDAFSQGYNDHTGQLIYSESHDEGRIVHEATIYQGDSEAVAYSKSLLGAAVMLTSEGTPMLYHGQEFGQNGTSHEGEHISPQPLQWENLDTETGGALFNKYANLIDLRKNSDALKGHQTEFKFQNSQDKSLVYWRVSGDDKVVVIANFDSQTHYLDVEFPHGGEWYNVIDETVINIESNWYGGFQANAHSAYVFSLPPEESCVLGDVSGDGAINVLDVVQVVNYALNVIEFNDDQICSADMNVDGTINVLDIVTLVNYILNN
;
A
#
# COMPACT_ATOMS: atom_id res chain seq x y z
N GLY A 1 0.02 -18.23 -39.27
CA GLY A 1 0.45 -17.03 -38.53
C GLY A 1 -0.68 -16.06 -38.34
N ASN A 2 -0.61 -15.30 -37.25
CA ASN A 2 -1.49 -14.22 -36.84
C ASN A 2 -0.96 -12.89 -37.40
N GLN A 3 -1.84 -12.00 -37.85
CA GLN A 3 -1.44 -10.67 -38.31
C GLN A 3 -1.08 -9.80 -37.10
N ILE A 4 0.11 -9.22 -37.12
CA ILE A 4 0.64 -8.36 -36.05
C ILE A 4 0.85 -6.97 -36.64
N THR A 5 0.41 -5.94 -35.89
CA THR A 5 0.68 -4.54 -36.21
C THR A 5 1.53 -3.95 -35.08
N ILE A 6 2.66 -3.37 -35.43
CA ILE A 6 3.57 -2.65 -34.52
C ILE A 6 3.53 -1.18 -34.93
N ALA A 7 3.38 -0.27 -33.97
CA ALA A 7 3.25 1.15 -34.28
C ALA A 7 3.95 2.04 -33.24
N LEU A 8 4.58 3.11 -33.73
CA LEU A 8 5.28 4.09 -32.93
C LEU A 8 4.84 5.51 -33.30
N TYR A 9 4.39 6.27 -32.30
CA TYR A 9 4.20 7.71 -32.45
C TYR A 9 5.54 8.42 -32.29
N ALA A 10 6.16 8.79 -33.42
CA ALA A 10 7.44 9.48 -33.48
C ALA A 10 7.43 10.53 -34.60
N PRO A 11 6.75 11.68 -34.39
CA PRO A 11 6.87 12.83 -35.27
C PRO A 11 8.33 13.26 -35.43
N ASP A 12 8.61 13.93 -36.54
CA ASP A 12 9.91 14.53 -36.88
C ASP A 12 11.09 13.55 -37.04
N LYS A 13 10.84 12.24 -37.08
CA LYS A 13 11.85 11.24 -37.49
C LYS A 13 11.89 11.11 -39.01
N GLU A 14 13.08 10.95 -39.59
CA GLU A 14 13.22 10.78 -41.04
C GLU A 14 12.72 9.40 -41.50
N PHE A 15 13.09 8.35 -40.78
CA PHE A 15 12.58 6.99 -40.96
C PHE A 15 12.75 6.14 -39.71
N VAL A 16 11.83 5.21 -39.52
CA VAL A 16 11.87 4.20 -38.46
C VAL A 16 11.84 2.81 -39.09
N SER A 17 12.63 1.89 -38.56
CA SER A 17 12.59 0.47 -38.92
C SER A 17 12.27 -0.39 -37.70
N VAL A 18 11.63 -1.54 -37.90
CA VAL A 18 11.40 -2.52 -36.84
C VAL A 18 12.40 -3.65 -36.95
N LYS A 19 13.14 -3.89 -35.87
CA LYS A 19 14.15 -4.94 -35.74
C LYS A 19 13.63 -5.99 -34.78
N GLY A 20 13.08 -7.07 -35.31
CA GLY A 20 12.49 -8.15 -34.55
C GLY A 20 13.30 -9.45 -34.65
N SER A 21 13.08 -10.37 -33.71
CA SER A 21 13.65 -11.72 -33.76
C SER A 21 13.26 -12.51 -35.02
N TRP A 22 12.19 -12.10 -35.72
CA TRP A 22 11.72 -12.71 -36.97
C TRP A 22 12.40 -12.18 -38.24
N ASN A 23 13.07 -11.02 -38.19
CA ASN A 23 13.62 -10.36 -39.39
C ASN A 23 15.14 -10.13 -39.33
N THR A 24 15.86 -11.04 -38.67
CA THR A 24 17.33 -11.00 -38.45
C THR A 24 18.18 -10.88 -39.72
N ALA A 25 17.62 -11.13 -40.90
CA ALA A 25 18.28 -10.88 -42.18
C ALA A 25 18.50 -9.39 -42.48
N PHE A 26 17.81 -8.48 -41.78
CA PHE A 26 17.93 -7.03 -41.90
C PHE A 26 18.61 -6.47 -40.64
N PRO A 27 19.93 -6.15 -40.68
CA PRO A 27 20.68 -5.73 -39.50
C PRO A 27 20.11 -4.51 -38.76
N ASN A 28 19.50 -3.59 -39.51
CA ASN A 28 18.85 -2.37 -38.99
C ASN A 28 17.32 -2.49 -38.97
N GLY A 29 16.77 -3.70 -39.13
CA GLY A 29 15.33 -3.92 -39.23
C GLY A 29 14.73 -3.60 -40.60
N GLU A 30 13.42 -3.78 -40.70
CA GLU A 30 12.62 -3.47 -41.89
C GLU A 30 11.94 -2.11 -41.76
N LEU A 31 11.93 -1.33 -42.84
CA LEU A 31 11.34 0.01 -42.83
C LEU A 31 9.83 -0.03 -42.50
N MET A 32 9.41 0.86 -41.60
CA MET A 32 8.01 1.10 -41.27
C MET A 32 7.38 2.08 -42.25
N TYR A 33 6.06 2.00 -42.41
CA TYR A 33 5.27 2.95 -43.18
C TYR A 33 4.87 4.15 -42.31
N LEU A 34 4.92 5.36 -42.86
CA LEU A 34 4.45 6.56 -42.20
C LEU A 34 3.00 6.85 -42.57
N SER A 35 2.13 6.98 -41.56
CA SER A 35 0.75 7.45 -41.69
C SER A 35 0.64 8.89 -41.20
N GLY A 36 0.19 9.79 -42.08
CA GLY A 36 0.24 11.23 -41.84
C GLY A 36 1.68 11.71 -41.75
N ASP A 37 2.01 12.37 -40.64
CA ASP A 37 3.32 12.92 -40.32
C ASP A 37 3.84 12.47 -38.94
N THR A 38 3.11 11.59 -38.24
CA THR A 38 3.44 11.25 -36.84
C THR A 38 3.50 9.77 -36.49
N LEU A 39 2.80 8.89 -37.23
CA LEU A 39 2.62 7.49 -36.83
C LEU A 39 3.34 6.54 -37.79
N TRP A 40 4.40 5.90 -37.30
CA TRP A 40 5.10 4.82 -37.99
C TRP A 40 4.41 3.50 -37.68
N TRP A 41 4.18 2.65 -38.68
CA TRP A 41 3.59 1.34 -38.47
C TRP A 41 4.18 0.27 -39.39
N TYR A 42 4.15 -0.97 -38.94
CA TYR A 42 4.60 -2.14 -39.68
C TYR A 42 3.65 -3.31 -39.42
N GLU A 43 3.34 -4.04 -40.49
CA GLU A 43 2.52 -5.25 -40.43
C GLU A 43 3.33 -6.47 -40.84
N THR A 44 3.15 -7.56 -40.10
CA THR A 44 3.72 -8.86 -40.43
C THR A 44 2.77 -9.98 -40.02
N THR A 45 3.15 -11.22 -40.30
CA THR A 45 2.42 -12.41 -39.89
C THR A 45 3.38 -13.34 -39.15
N LEU A 46 3.11 -13.60 -37.87
CA LEU A 46 3.94 -14.42 -37.00
C LEU A 46 3.19 -15.67 -36.55
N GLU A 47 3.88 -16.79 -36.35
CA GLU A 47 3.26 -17.97 -35.72
C GLU A 47 3.12 -17.74 -34.21
N ASN A 48 2.42 -18.64 -33.51
CA ASN A 48 2.35 -18.55 -32.05
C ASN A 48 3.76 -18.73 -31.44
N GLY A 49 4.09 -17.90 -30.46
CA GLY A 49 5.39 -17.90 -29.81
C GLY A 49 5.74 -16.53 -29.21
N GLN A 50 6.79 -16.52 -28.41
CA GLN A 50 7.37 -15.29 -27.86
C GLN A 50 8.33 -14.67 -28.87
N TYR A 51 8.24 -13.36 -29.05
CA TYR A 51 9.09 -12.56 -29.93
C TYR A 51 9.61 -11.35 -29.17
N ASN A 52 10.70 -10.79 -29.66
CA ASN A 52 11.21 -9.52 -29.17
C ASN A 52 11.53 -8.58 -30.33
N TYR A 53 11.49 -7.29 -30.07
CA TYR A 53 11.82 -6.27 -31.06
C TYR A 53 12.34 -4.97 -30.46
N GLN A 54 12.92 -4.16 -31.35
CA GLN A 54 13.31 -2.78 -31.12
C GLN A 54 12.88 -1.94 -32.34
N TYR A 55 12.66 -0.65 -32.11
CA TYR A 55 12.68 0.37 -33.15
C TYR A 55 14.13 0.77 -33.43
N ASN A 56 14.52 0.75 -34.71
CA ASN A 56 15.74 1.39 -35.17
C ASN A 56 15.40 2.78 -35.73
N ILE A 57 15.87 3.81 -35.04
CA ILE A 57 15.66 5.21 -35.40
C ILE A 57 16.79 5.64 -36.34
N GLU A 58 16.43 6.00 -37.57
CA GLU A 58 17.31 6.60 -38.58
C GLU A 58 18.58 5.80 -38.90
N GLY A 59 18.57 4.48 -38.69
CA GLY A 59 19.71 3.61 -38.98
C GLY A 59 20.76 3.55 -37.87
N LEU A 60 20.60 4.30 -36.77
CA LEU A 60 21.68 4.60 -35.82
C LEU A 60 21.37 4.15 -34.39
N LYS A 61 20.14 4.38 -33.90
CA LYS A 61 19.75 4.12 -32.51
C LYS A 61 18.73 3.00 -32.43
N ASN A 62 18.89 2.07 -31.49
CA ASN A 62 17.88 1.05 -31.20
C ASN A 62 17.20 1.39 -29.88
N LEU A 63 15.87 1.34 -29.87
CA LEU A 63 15.04 1.60 -28.70
C LEU A 63 14.02 0.47 -28.56
N ALA A 64 13.79 0.00 -27.33
CA ALA A 64 12.56 -0.72 -27.04
C ALA A 64 11.34 0.21 -27.22
N ASP A 65 10.15 -0.37 -27.27
CA ASP A 65 8.91 0.36 -27.33
C ASP A 65 8.65 1.11 -26.02
N PRO A 66 8.39 2.43 -26.04
CA PRO A 66 7.97 3.15 -24.84
C PRO A 66 6.64 2.66 -24.23
N TRP A 67 5.82 1.93 -24.97
CA TRP A 67 4.59 1.26 -24.52
C TRP A 67 4.79 -0.23 -24.22
N SER A 68 6.03 -0.68 -23.98
CA SER A 68 6.30 -2.08 -23.63
C SER A 68 5.60 -2.47 -22.34
N LYS A 69 4.98 -3.66 -22.33
CA LYS A 69 4.40 -4.31 -21.14
C LYS A 69 5.26 -5.43 -20.58
N ASP A 70 6.36 -5.73 -21.27
CA ASP A 70 7.35 -6.74 -20.91
C ASP A 70 8.64 -6.41 -21.69
N VAL A 71 9.79 -6.57 -21.04
CA VAL A 71 11.09 -6.19 -21.58
C VAL A 71 12.17 -7.23 -21.26
N ASP A 72 13.16 -7.33 -22.15
CA ASP A 72 14.37 -8.13 -21.95
C ASP A 72 15.58 -7.23 -22.23
N TRP A 73 16.43 -7.01 -21.23
CA TRP A 73 17.59 -6.14 -21.35
C TRP A 73 18.82 -6.59 -20.56
N VAL A 74 19.22 -7.84 -20.77
CA VAL A 74 20.49 -8.37 -20.25
C VAL A 74 21.68 -7.86 -21.06
N ASP A 75 22.72 -7.36 -20.40
CA ASP A 75 24.02 -7.09 -21.04
C ASP A 75 24.59 -8.44 -21.50
N PRO A 76 24.74 -8.68 -22.82
CA PRO A 76 25.26 -9.95 -23.32
C PRO A 76 26.70 -10.25 -22.86
N ASN A 77 27.43 -9.27 -22.34
CA ASN A 77 28.80 -9.42 -21.82
C ASN A 77 28.85 -9.55 -20.30
N ALA A 78 27.95 -8.89 -19.57
CA ALA A 78 27.93 -8.94 -18.11
C ALA A 78 27.04 -10.06 -17.56
N GLY A 79 25.99 -10.44 -18.29
CA GLY A 79 25.02 -11.46 -17.86
C GLY A 79 24.05 -10.98 -16.78
N TRP A 80 23.91 -9.66 -16.61
CA TRP A 80 22.98 -8.99 -15.70
C TRP A 80 22.26 -7.87 -16.47
N GLU A 81 21.21 -7.30 -15.89
CA GLU A 81 20.53 -6.10 -16.42
C GLU A 81 21.54 -4.99 -16.71
N SER A 82 21.41 -4.41 -17.91
CA SER A 82 22.39 -3.50 -18.46
C SER A 82 21.96 -2.05 -18.28
N GLY A 83 22.85 -1.20 -17.76
CA GLY A 83 22.76 0.26 -17.96
C GLY A 83 23.03 0.70 -19.41
N TYR A 84 23.19 -0.23 -20.36
CA TYR A 84 23.41 0.06 -21.78
C TYR A 84 22.10 -0.12 -22.56
N TYR A 85 21.23 0.88 -22.48
CA TYR A 85 19.81 0.83 -22.87
C TYR A 85 19.54 0.42 -24.33
N GLY A 86 20.51 0.57 -25.23
CA GLY A 86 20.42 0.02 -26.59
C GLY A 86 20.27 -1.51 -26.64
N HIS A 87 20.40 -2.21 -25.52
CA HIS A 87 20.17 -3.65 -25.37
C HIS A 87 18.73 -4.03 -25.03
N ALA A 88 17.91 -3.07 -24.57
CA ALA A 88 16.53 -3.31 -24.21
C ALA A 88 15.68 -3.71 -25.41
N LYS A 89 14.89 -4.77 -25.27
CA LYS A 89 13.96 -5.22 -26.29
C LYS A 89 12.59 -5.40 -25.68
N THR A 90 11.57 -4.89 -26.37
CA THR A 90 10.19 -5.21 -26.04
C THR A 90 9.94 -6.68 -26.27
N VAL A 91 9.33 -7.33 -25.29
CA VAL A 91 8.89 -8.72 -25.38
C VAL A 91 7.37 -8.74 -25.62
N PHE A 92 6.92 -9.65 -26.48
CA PHE A 92 5.49 -9.92 -26.65
C PHE A 92 5.26 -11.35 -27.09
N THR A 93 4.09 -11.90 -26.75
CA THR A 93 3.72 -13.27 -27.09
C THR A 93 2.54 -13.30 -28.05
N VAL A 94 2.73 -13.96 -29.19
CA VAL A 94 1.67 -14.18 -30.18
C VAL A 94 0.88 -15.43 -29.81
N GLY A 95 -0.44 -15.27 -29.66
CA GLY A 95 -1.33 -16.37 -29.28
C GLY A 95 -1.21 -16.76 -27.81
N GLN A 96 -0.79 -15.82 -26.94
CA GLN A 96 -0.91 -15.95 -25.49
C GLN A 96 -2.40 -16.12 -25.14
N THR A 97 -2.69 -17.03 -24.22
CA THR A 97 -4.01 -17.13 -23.61
C THR A 97 -4.12 -16.06 -22.54
N ASP A 98 -5.26 -15.37 -22.49
CA ASP A 98 -5.53 -14.40 -21.44
C ASP A 98 -5.40 -15.06 -20.06
N TYR A 99 -4.90 -14.28 -19.08
CA TYR A 99 -4.83 -14.72 -17.69
C TYR A 99 -6.25 -15.01 -17.18
N SER A 100 -6.41 -16.09 -16.41
CA SER A 100 -7.72 -16.54 -15.92
C SER A 100 -7.94 -16.07 -14.48
N TRP A 101 -8.50 -14.88 -14.33
CA TRP A 101 -8.87 -14.30 -13.04
C TRP A 101 -9.99 -15.09 -12.34
N THR A 102 -9.98 -15.07 -11.02
CA THR A 102 -10.95 -15.72 -10.12
C THR A 102 -11.56 -14.75 -9.10
N ASP A 103 -11.32 -13.45 -9.29
CA ASP A 103 -11.69 -12.34 -8.40
C ASP A 103 -13.09 -11.75 -8.65
N GLU A 104 -13.98 -12.48 -9.33
CA GLU A 104 -15.30 -11.96 -9.73
C GLU A 104 -16.18 -11.52 -8.54
N ASP A 105 -15.96 -12.08 -7.35
CA ASP A 105 -16.71 -11.79 -6.12
C ASP A 105 -16.01 -10.78 -5.20
N PHE A 106 -14.79 -10.34 -5.52
CA PHE A 106 -14.02 -9.41 -4.70
C PHE A 106 -14.69 -8.03 -4.64
N THR A 107 -14.71 -7.44 -3.45
CA THR A 107 -15.20 -6.08 -3.24
C THR A 107 -14.14 -5.27 -2.50
N ARG A 108 -13.61 -4.26 -3.19
CA ARG A 108 -12.66 -3.30 -2.63
C ARG A 108 -13.24 -2.62 -1.37
N PRO A 109 -12.45 -2.47 -0.28
CA PRO A 109 -12.88 -1.73 0.89
C PRO A 109 -13.07 -0.25 0.56
N ALA A 110 -14.03 0.40 1.22
CA ALA A 110 -14.11 1.85 1.17
C ALA A 110 -12.86 2.49 1.81
N GLN A 111 -12.49 3.69 1.39
CA GLN A 111 -11.27 4.35 1.87
C GLN A 111 -11.21 4.50 3.40
N ASN A 112 -12.35 4.76 4.06
CA ASN A 112 -12.42 4.87 5.53
C ASN A 112 -12.35 3.52 6.26
N GLU A 113 -12.47 2.41 5.53
CA GLU A 113 -12.35 1.02 6.00
C GLU A 113 -10.99 0.40 5.68
N ALA A 114 -10.21 1.05 4.81
CA ALA A 114 -8.89 0.56 4.41
C ALA A 114 -7.87 0.71 5.55
N VAL A 115 -7.08 -0.35 5.74
CA VAL A 115 -5.84 -0.37 6.52
C VAL A 115 -4.77 -0.89 5.58
N ILE A 116 -3.91 0.03 5.14
CA ILE A 116 -2.96 -0.19 4.04
C ILE A 116 -1.65 -0.72 4.59
N TYR A 117 -1.06 -1.69 3.90
CA TYR A 117 0.29 -2.19 4.15
C TYR A 117 1.18 -1.88 2.94
N GLU A 118 2.05 -0.89 3.09
CA GLU A 118 3.05 -0.49 2.10
C GLU A 118 4.24 -1.47 2.13
N LEU A 119 4.59 -2.03 0.97
CA LEU A 119 5.73 -2.94 0.85
C LEU A 119 6.53 -2.76 -0.44
N HIS A 120 7.81 -3.10 -0.36
CA HIS A 120 8.72 -3.21 -1.50
C HIS A 120 8.96 -4.68 -1.85
N ILE A 121 8.60 -5.09 -3.07
CA ILE A 121 8.74 -6.49 -3.51
C ILE A 121 10.18 -6.99 -3.34
N GLY A 122 11.15 -6.19 -3.77
CA GLY A 122 12.55 -6.58 -3.78
C GLY A 122 13.16 -6.78 -2.40
N ASP A 123 12.58 -6.21 -1.34
CA ASP A 123 13.04 -6.33 0.05
C ASP A 123 12.20 -7.31 0.89
N PHE A 124 10.94 -7.52 0.52
CA PHE A 124 9.97 -8.25 1.34
C PHE A 124 10.45 -9.66 1.71
N ALA A 125 10.99 -10.41 0.75
CA ALA A 125 11.55 -11.75 0.98
C ALA A 125 13.04 -11.85 0.60
N ALA A 126 13.75 -10.71 0.63
CA ALA A 126 15.16 -10.67 0.29
C ALA A 126 16.03 -11.44 1.31
N ASP A 127 17.17 -11.93 0.83
CA ASP A 127 18.24 -12.44 1.67
C ASP A 127 19.61 -11.91 1.22
N SER A 128 20.70 -12.46 1.76
CA SER A 128 22.05 -12.01 1.40
C SER A 128 22.46 -12.32 -0.04
N GLU A 129 21.69 -13.14 -0.76
CA GLU A 129 22.01 -13.65 -2.10
C GLU A 129 20.95 -13.29 -3.17
N SER A 130 19.75 -12.85 -2.77
CA SER A 130 18.62 -12.63 -3.68
C SER A 130 17.64 -11.55 -3.21
N HIS A 131 16.93 -10.95 -4.17
CA HIS A 131 15.81 -10.04 -3.95
C HIS A 131 14.49 -10.82 -3.87
N GLY A 132 13.49 -10.25 -3.20
CA GLY A 132 12.13 -10.80 -3.19
C GLY A 132 11.44 -10.70 -4.55
N THR A 133 10.41 -11.52 -4.74
CA THR A 133 9.65 -11.67 -5.98
C THR A 133 8.14 -11.52 -5.76
N PHE A 134 7.37 -11.36 -6.83
CA PHE A 134 5.90 -11.37 -6.76
C PHE A 134 5.36 -12.67 -6.14
N ASN A 135 6.04 -13.80 -6.37
CA ASN A 135 5.64 -15.10 -5.84
C ASN A 135 5.87 -15.21 -4.32
N ASP A 136 6.83 -14.49 -3.76
CA ASP A 136 7.06 -14.49 -2.31
C ASP A 136 5.94 -13.77 -1.57
N VAL A 137 5.50 -12.61 -2.08
CA VAL A 137 4.33 -11.90 -1.54
C VAL A 137 3.05 -12.72 -1.72
N THR A 138 2.88 -13.35 -2.88
CA THR A 138 1.78 -14.30 -3.12
C THR A 138 1.76 -15.41 -2.07
N THR A 139 2.93 -15.99 -1.76
CA THR A 139 3.07 -17.05 -0.75
C THR A 139 2.69 -16.54 0.64
N ALA A 140 3.13 -15.33 1.02
CA ALA A 140 2.77 -14.73 2.30
C ALA A 140 1.26 -14.50 2.45
N ILE A 141 0.56 -14.09 1.38
CA ILE A 141 -0.90 -13.99 1.36
C ILE A 141 -1.52 -15.37 1.61
N GLN A 142 -1.11 -16.39 0.86
CA GLN A 142 -1.65 -17.76 0.96
C GLN A 142 -1.38 -18.42 2.32
N GLU A 143 -0.26 -18.08 2.97
CA GLU A 143 0.10 -18.54 4.30
C GLU A 143 -0.64 -17.77 5.42
N GLY A 144 -1.44 -16.77 5.06
CA GLY A 144 -2.28 -15.99 5.96
C GLY A 144 -1.53 -14.91 6.72
N TYR A 145 -0.36 -14.45 6.25
CA TYR A 145 0.40 -13.40 6.92
C TYR A 145 -0.44 -12.13 7.13
N PHE A 146 -1.03 -11.63 6.04
CA PHE A 146 -1.86 -10.43 6.04
C PHE A 146 -3.19 -10.64 6.75
N ASP A 147 -3.78 -11.84 6.64
CA ASP A 147 -5.00 -12.22 7.38
C ASP A 147 -4.77 -12.19 8.89
N ASN A 148 -3.63 -12.73 9.35
CA ASN A 148 -3.25 -12.73 10.77
C ASN A 148 -2.92 -11.33 11.29
N LEU A 149 -2.37 -10.45 10.45
CA LEU A 149 -2.14 -9.04 10.79
C LEU A 149 -3.44 -8.23 10.74
N GLY A 150 -4.39 -8.62 9.88
CA GLY A 150 -5.71 -8.01 9.75
C GLY A 150 -5.82 -6.88 8.72
N VAL A 151 -4.77 -6.56 7.96
CA VAL A 151 -4.82 -5.53 6.91
C VAL A 151 -5.74 -5.97 5.76
N ASN A 152 -6.33 -5.03 5.03
CA ASN A 152 -7.23 -5.30 3.90
C ASN A 152 -6.86 -4.55 2.61
N ALA A 153 -5.69 -3.91 2.61
CA ALA A 153 -5.12 -3.29 1.43
C ALA A 153 -3.59 -3.41 1.49
N ILE A 154 -2.97 -3.69 0.35
CA ILE A 154 -1.52 -3.66 0.14
C ILE A 154 -1.22 -2.54 -0.85
N GLU A 155 -0.29 -1.67 -0.50
CA GLU A 155 0.29 -0.70 -1.42
C GLU A 155 1.66 -1.22 -1.86
N LEU A 156 1.78 -1.52 -3.16
CA LEU A 156 3.05 -1.89 -3.75
C LEU A 156 3.80 -0.60 -4.10
N MET A 157 4.98 -0.43 -3.50
CA MET A 157 5.98 0.51 -4.03
C MET A 157 6.22 0.23 -5.53
N PRO A 158 6.73 1.19 -6.32
CA PRO A 158 6.65 1.11 -7.78
C PRO A 158 7.18 -0.21 -8.35
N VAL A 159 6.27 -0.98 -8.96
CA VAL A 159 6.56 -2.31 -9.55
C VAL A 159 6.86 -2.24 -11.05
N ASN A 160 6.93 -1.04 -11.61
CA ASN A 160 7.34 -0.85 -13.00
C ASN A 160 8.83 -1.09 -13.19
N GLU A 161 9.24 -1.43 -14.41
CA GLU A 161 10.66 -1.57 -14.75
C GLU A 161 11.42 -0.26 -14.50
N PHE A 162 12.53 -0.36 -13.78
CA PHE A 162 13.40 0.76 -13.40
C PHE A 162 14.83 0.59 -13.91
N GLU A 163 15.74 1.54 -13.65
CA GLU A 163 17.13 1.38 -14.10
C GLU A 163 17.98 0.57 -13.12
N GLY A 164 18.77 -0.37 -13.67
CA GLY A 164 19.81 -1.07 -12.90
C GLY A 164 19.25 -2.33 -12.22
N GLY A 165 20.12 -3.01 -11.46
CA GLY A 165 19.78 -4.33 -10.89
C GLY A 165 19.05 -4.29 -9.55
N TYR A 166 18.87 -3.11 -8.96
CA TYR A 166 18.10 -2.89 -7.73
C TYR A 166 17.77 -1.40 -7.60
N SER A 167 16.49 -1.11 -7.36
CA SER A 167 15.96 0.20 -7.01
C SER A 167 14.70 0.00 -6.16
N TRP A 168 14.22 1.08 -5.55
CA TRP A 168 12.86 1.16 -5.01
C TRP A 168 11.80 1.45 -6.09
N GLY A 169 12.22 1.60 -7.35
CA GLY A 169 11.34 1.71 -8.53
C GLY A 169 10.99 3.13 -8.96
N TYR A 170 11.40 4.14 -8.18
CA TYR A 170 11.11 5.56 -8.47
C TYR A 170 11.85 6.13 -9.68
N ASP A 171 12.93 5.51 -10.13
CA ASP A 171 13.65 5.84 -11.36
C ASP A 171 13.05 5.09 -12.58
N SER A 172 11.73 5.25 -12.77
CA SER A 172 10.95 4.52 -13.77
C SER A 172 11.47 4.67 -15.21
N THR A 173 11.50 3.54 -15.93
CA THR A 173 11.98 3.46 -17.31
C THR A 173 10.89 2.98 -18.29
N PHE A 174 10.16 1.91 -17.93
CA PHE A 174 8.98 1.40 -18.63
C PHE A 174 7.78 1.33 -17.69
N PRO A 175 7.03 2.43 -17.54
CA PRO A 175 5.91 2.50 -16.58
C PRO A 175 4.77 1.49 -16.78
N MET A 176 4.73 0.76 -17.91
CA MET A 176 3.69 -0.25 -18.22
C MET A 176 4.19 -1.70 -18.09
N ALA A 177 5.50 -1.90 -17.89
CA ALA A 177 6.09 -3.22 -17.76
C ALA A 177 6.38 -3.48 -16.28
N PRO A 178 5.88 -4.58 -15.70
CA PRO A 178 6.35 -5.02 -14.39
C PRO A 178 7.86 -5.28 -14.41
N GLU A 179 8.51 -4.95 -13.31
CA GLU A 179 9.95 -5.11 -13.12
C GLU A 179 10.36 -6.59 -13.29
N SER A 180 11.21 -6.82 -14.28
CA SER A 180 11.59 -8.16 -14.72
C SER A 180 12.40 -8.95 -13.68
N SER A 181 13.09 -8.26 -12.76
CA SER A 181 13.78 -8.90 -11.63
C SER A 181 12.84 -9.44 -10.55
N TYR A 182 11.60 -8.93 -10.45
CA TYR A 182 10.60 -9.40 -9.49
C TYR A 182 9.78 -10.58 -10.01
N GLY A 183 9.73 -10.81 -11.32
CA GLY A 183 9.01 -11.91 -11.94
C GLY A 183 8.40 -11.54 -13.29
N THR A 184 7.53 -12.41 -13.80
CA THR A 184 6.84 -12.19 -15.07
C THR A 184 5.57 -11.35 -14.89
N PRO A 185 5.04 -10.75 -15.96
CA PRO A 185 3.73 -10.10 -15.93
C PRO A 185 2.59 -10.98 -15.38
N ASP A 186 2.61 -12.29 -15.63
CA ASP A 186 1.58 -13.19 -15.12
C ASP A 186 1.80 -13.54 -13.63
N ASP A 187 3.03 -13.42 -13.10
CA ASP A 187 3.27 -13.55 -11.65
C ASP A 187 2.67 -12.37 -10.87
N LEU A 188 2.77 -11.14 -11.39
CA LEU A 188 2.10 -9.98 -10.78
C LEU A 188 0.57 -10.11 -10.82
N LYS A 189 -0.01 -10.57 -11.94
CA LYS A 189 -1.45 -10.87 -12.00
C LYS A 189 -1.84 -11.92 -10.98
N ASN A 190 -1.00 -12.94 -10.79
CA ASN A 190 -1.24 -13.97 -9.79
C ASN A 190 -1.18 -13.44 -8.36
N LEU A 191 -0.27 -12.52 -8.05
CA LEU A 191 -0.24 -11.83 -6.76
C LEU A 191 -1.55 -11.08 -6.53
N ILE A 192 -1.98 -10.25 -7.46
CA ILE A 192 -3.19 -9.42 -7.31
C ILE A 192 -4.45 -10.29 -7.21
N ASN A 193 -4.56 -11.31 -8.08
CA ASN A 193 -5.67 -12.26 -8.02
C ASN A 193 -5.73 -13.00 -6.66
N THR A 194 -4.57 -13.39 -6.13
CA THR A 194 -4.47 -14.03 -4.81
C THR A 194 -4.84 -13.08 -3.68
N ALA A 195 -4.46 -11.80 -3.77
CA ALA A 195 -4.87 -10.77 -2.81
C ALA A 195 -6.40 -10.60 -2.82
N HIS A 196 -7.03 -10.53 -4.00
CA HIS A 196 -8.48 -10.43 -4.14
C HIS A 196 -9.21 -11.67 -3.58
N GLU A 197 -8.66 -12.88 -3.76
CA GLU A 197 -9.20 -14.11 -3.15
C GLU A 197 -9.18 -14.10 -1.62
N HIS A 198 -8.36 -13.23 -1.01
CA HIS A 198 -8.23 -13.03 0.43
C HIS A 198 -8.84 -11.68 0.90
N ASP A 199 -9.70 -11.04 0.10
CA ASP A 199 -10.34 -9.75 0.41
C ASP A 199 -9.33 -8.62 0.69
N ILE A 200 -8.18 -8.65 0.02
CA ILE A 200 -7.12 -7.63 0.12
C ILE A 200 -7.05 -6.85 -1.19
N ALA A 201 -7.26 -5.54 -1.12
CA ALA A 201 -7.07 -4.64 -2.25
C ALA A 201 -5.59 -4.42 -2.57
N VAL A 202 -5.25 -4.18 -3.83
CA VAL A 202 -3.87 -3.87 -4.25
C VAL A 202 -3.77 -2.49 -4.92
N LEU A 203 -3.10 -1.56 -4.23
CA LEU A 203 -2.74 -0.25 -4.76
C LEU A 203 -1.34 -0.31 -5.38
N ILE A 204 -1.13 0.48 -6.44
CA ILE A 204 0.16 0.59 -7.12
C ILE A 204 0.67 2.01 -7.00
N ASP A 205 1.88 2.18 -6.49
CA ASP A 205 2.54 3.48 -6.51
C ASP A 205 3.05 3.82 -7.93
N VAL A 206 2.73 5.02 -8.40
CA VAL A 206 3.02 5.47 -9.77
C VAL A 206 3.79 6.79 -9.79
N VAL A 207 4.78 6.84 -10.68
CA VAL A 207 5.75 7.94 -10.75
C VAL A 207 5.56 8.73 -12.04
N PHE A 208 4.89 9.89 -11.92
CA PHE A 208 4.58 10.76 -13.07
C PHE A 208 5.19 12.15 -12.97
N ASN A 209 5.79 12.53 -11.85
CA ASN A 209 6.60 13.75 -11.75
C ASN A 209 7.79 13.73 -12.75
N HIS A 210 8.36 12.55 -13.04
CA HIS A 210 9.48 12.36 -13.95
C HIS A 210 9.51 10.97 -14.60
N LEU A 211 10.38 10.80 -15.60
CA LEU A 211 10.92 9.50 -15.99
C LEU A 211 12.44 9.57 -16.00
N TRP A 212 13.10 8.43 -15.90
CA TRP A 212 14.55 8.38 -15.97
C TRP A 212 15.08 8.49 -17.41
N GLY A 213 16.35 8.89 -17.56
CA GLY A 213 16.96 9.14 -18.87
C GLY A 213 17.09 7.87 -19.72
N SER A 214 17.12 6.72 -19.07
CA SER A 214 17.10 5.38 -19.66
C SER A 214 15.78 5.04 -20.35
N SER A 215 14.68 5.74 -20.03
CA SER A 215 13.38 5.49 -20.63
C SER A 215 13.44 5.65 -22.16
N PRO A 216 12.96 4.68 -22.96
CA PRO A 216 12.90 4.83 -24.41
C PRO A 216 12.01 5.99 -24.85
N LEU A 217 11.04 6.42 -24.03
CA LEU A 217 10.23 7.61 -24.32
C LEU A 217 11.09 8.87 -24.34
N PHE A 218 12.01 8.98 -23.38
CA PHE A 218 12.97 10.08 -23.29
C PHE A 218 14.01 9.99 -24.42
N GLN A 219 14.58 8.81 -24.63
CA GLN A 219 15.64 8.60 -25.64
C GLN A 219 15.16 8.79 -27.08
N LEU A 220 13.86 8.64 -27.33
CA LEU A 220 13.26 8.87 -28.64
C LEU A 220 13.55 10.26 -29.20
N TYR A 221 13.79 11.27 -28.35
CA TYR A 221 14.08 12.65 -28.76
C TYR A 221 15.50 13.11 -28.47
N GLN A 222 16.42 12.19 -28.23
CA GLN A 222 17.86 12.46 -28.31
C GLN A 222 18.39 12.31 -29.75
N PRO A 223 19.58 12.86 -30.08
CA PRO A 223 20.24 12.62 -31.36
C PRO A 223 20.39 11.12 -31.66
N ALA A 224 20.18 10.72 -32.91
CA ALA A 224 20.20 9.30 -33.28
C ALA A 224 21.61 8.66 -33.14
N ASP A 225 22.68 9.45 -33.05
CA ASP A 225 24.06 8.98 -32.96
C ASP A 225 24.63 8.88 -31.54
N ASN A 226 23.86 9.19 -30.49
CA ASN A 226 24.28 9.07 -29.09
C ASN A 226 23.14 8.68 -28.14
N TYR A 227 23.47 8.47 -26.86
CA TYR A 227 22.49 8.26 -25.77
C TYR A 227 22.70 9.28 -24.64
N GLU A 228 23.41 10.38 -24.91
CA GLU A 228 23.75 11.39 -23.89
C GLU A 228 22.50 12.16 -23.48
N TYR A 229 22.22 12.25 -22.18
CA TYR A 229 20.98 12.80 -21.69
C TYR A 229 20.85 14.31 -21.92
N GLU A 230 21.96 15.03 -21.90
CA GLU A 230 22.02 16.48 -22.06
C GLU A 230 21.66 16.94 -23.47
N ASP A 231 21.72 16.05 -24.45
CA ASP A 231 21.45 16.35 -25.85
C ASP A 231 19.96 16.20 -26.23
N HIS A 232 19.08 15.94 -25.27
CA HIS A 232 17.64 15.78 -25.52
C HIS A 232 17.01 17.00 -26.23
N ASP A 233 16.27 16.75 -27.30
CA ASP A 233 15.58 17.77 -28.10
C ASP A 233 14.18 18.08 -27.53
N TYR A 234 14.16 18.90 -26.48
CA TYR A 234 12.91 19.40 -25.88
C TYR A 234 12.07 20.25 -26.83
N SER A 235 12.63 20.73 -27.96
CA SER A 235 11.88 21.58 -28.88
C SER A 235 10.93 20.78 -29.78
N ASN A 236 11.31 19.54 -30.13
CA ASN A 236 10.48 18.63 -30.90
C ASN A 236 9.83 17.53 -30.03
N CYS A 237 10.31 17.32 -28.80
CA CYS A 237 9.73 16.34 -27.88
C CYS A 237 8.33 16.76 -27.41
N PRO A 238 7.29 15.93 -27.62
CA PRO A 238 5.94 16.24 -27.18
C PRO A 238 5.65 15.73 -25.76
N TYR A 239 6.59 15.04 -25.10
CA TYR A 239 6.34 14.34 -23.83
C TYR A 239 6.96 15.01 -22.61
N PHE A 240 8.12 15.65 -22.77
CA PHE A 240 8.92 16.19 -21.67
C PHE A 240 8.99 17.71 -21.71
N SER A 241 9.15 18.31 -20.54
CA SER A 241 9.46 19.74 -20.42
C SER A 241 10.94 19.91 -20.09
N ASN A 242 11.56 21.01 -20.54
CA ASN A 242 12.93 21.37 -20.15
C ASN A 242 12.99 22.07 -18.77
N ALA A 243 11.99 21.89 -17.92
CA ALA A 243 12.02 22.42 -16.57
C ALA A 243 12.87 21.51 -15.67
N LEU A 244 13.52 22.13 -14.69
CA LEU A 244 14.31 21.41 -13.70
C LEU A 244 13.41 20.51 -12.85
N SER A 245 13.98 19.39 -12.42
CA SER A 245 13.39 18.38 -11.54
C SER A 245 14.53 17.82 -10.68
N ASP A 246 14.22 17.45 -9.44
CA ASP A 246 15.22 17.02 -8.46
C ASP A 246 15.58 15.53 -8.58
N TRP A 247 14.74 14.73 -9.26
CA TRP A 247 14.92 13.28 -9.41
C TRP A 247 15.31 12.92 -10.86
N GLY A 248 14.40 13.04 -11.82
CA GLY A 248 14.69 12.75 -13.24
C GLY A 248 14.14 13.76 -14.23
N TYR A 249 13.77 13.32 -15.44
CA TYR A 249 13.33 14.19 -16.52
C TYR A 249 11.83 14.46 -16.47
N LYS A 250 11.47 15.74 -16.35
CA LYS A 250 10.09 16.17 -16.08
C LYS A 250 9.14 15.91 -17.25
N LEU A 251 8.09 15.16 -17.00
CA LEU A 251 6.97 14.99 -17.94
C LEU A 251 6.18 16.30 -18.10
N ASN A 252 5.70 16.57 -19.31
CA ASN A 252 4.90 17.74 -19.65
C ASN A 252 3.39 17.42 -19.61
N HIS A 253 2.79 17.44 -18.43
CA HIS A 253 1.37 17.06 -18.25
C HIS A 253 0.35 17.97 -18.93
N TRP A 254 0.78 19.13 -19.42
CA TRP A 254 -0.05 20.00 -20.26
C TRP A 254 -0.04 19.57 -21.73
N SER A 255 0.85 18.68 -22.14
CA SER A 255 0.84 18.06 -23.46
C SER A 255 -0.23 16.97 -23.56
N PRO A 256 -1.06 16.97 -24.63
CA PRO A 256 -1.97 15.86 -24.91
C PRO A 256 -1.27 14.51 -25.08
N ARG A 257 0.01 14.51 -25.46
CA ARG A 257 0.77 13.27 -25.69
C ARG A 257 1.28 12.66 -24.40
N THR A 258 1.73 13.49 -23.46
CA THR A 258 2.05 13.04 -22.10
C THR A 258 0.83 12.48 -21.41
N ARG A 259 -0.32 13.18 -21.49
CA ARG A 259 -1.57 12.66 -20.92
C ARG A 259 -1.96 11.31 -21.52
N LYS A 260 -1.95 11.19 -22.86
CA LYS A 260 -2.24 9.89 -23.50
C LYS A 260 -1.30 8.77 -23.02
N PHE A 261 -0.02 9.07 -22.81
CA PHE A 261 0.94 8.11 -22.29
C PHE A 261 0.59 7.70 -20.85
N THR A 262 0.42 8.67 -19.94
CA THR A 262 0.05 8.38 -18.53
C THR A 262 -1.31 7.71 -18.39
N ASP A 263 -2.28 8.07 -19.24
CA ASP A 263 -3.59 7.41 -19.32
C ASP A 263 -3.42 5.93 -19.65
N ASP A 264 -2.59 5.60 -20.64
CA ASP A 264 -2.31 4.21 -21.02
C ASP A 264 -1.57 3.44 -19.92
N VAL A 265 -0.72 4.12 -19.13
CA VAL A 265 -0.07 3.51 -17.98
C VAL A 265 -1.11 3.10 -16.95
N LEU A 266 -1.94 4.05 -16.51
CA LEU A 266 -2.99 3.81 -15.55
C LEU A 266 -4.00 2.76 -16.06
N PHE A 267 -4.36 2.81 -17.35
CA PHE A 267 -5.25 1.82 -17.95
C PHE A 267 -4.64 0.43 -18.00
N THR A 268 -3.33 0.32 -18.15
CA THR A 268 -2.65 -0.97 -18.10
C THR A 268 -2.82 -1.56 -16.70
N TRP A 269 -2.52 -0.79 -15.65
CA TRP A 269 -2.67 -1.24 -14.28
C TRP A 269 -4.11 -1.60 -13.90
N VAL A 270 -5.11 -0.78 -14.29
CA VAL A 270 -6.52 -1.09 -14.01
C VAL A 270 -7.03 -2.27 -14.85
N ASN A 271 -6.86 -2.26 -16.17
CA ASN A 271 -7.55 -3.23 -17.04
C ASN A 271 -6.81 -4.55 -17.20
N ASP A 272 -5.47 -4.55 -17.16
CA ASP A 272 -4.68 -5.75 -17.40
C ASP A 272 -4.26 -6.44 -16.10
N TYR A 273 -4.19 -5.68 -14.99
CA TYR A 273 -3.73 -6.15 -13.68
C TYR A 273 -4.76 -6.01 -12.57
N HIS A 274 -5.93 -5.40 -12.81
CA HIS A 274 -7.00 -5.22 -11.82
C HIS A 274 -6.57 -4.44 -10.57
N ALA A 275 -5.67 -3.45 -10.71
CA ALA A 275 -5.28 -2.58 -9.59
C ALA A 275 -6.49 -1.83 -8.98
N ASP A 276 -6.48 -1.67 -7.66
CA ASP A 276 -7.57 -1.11 -6.86
C ASP A 276 -7.43 0.37 -6.52
N GLY A 277 -6.30 0.94 -6.86
CA GLY A 277 -5.97 2.29 -6.47
C GLY A 277 -4.53 2.61 -6.78
N PHE A 278 -4.18 3.86 -6.51
CA PHE A 278 -2.86 4.39 -6.81
C PHE A 278 -2.41 5.37 -5.72
N ARG A 279 -1.17 5.23 -5.27
CA ARG A 279 -0.40 6.36 -4.75
C ARG A 279 0.28 7.05 -5.91
N PHE A 280 0.20 8.37 -5.96
CA PHE A 280 0.89 9.18 -6.97
C PHE A 280 2.07 9.88 -6.32
N ASP A 281 3.27 9.42 -6.67
CA ASP A 281 4.53 10.03 -6.25
C ASP A 281 4.62 11.51 -6.66
N TYR A 282 5.00 12.31 -5.68
CA TYR A 282 5.29 13.73 -5.71
C TYR A 282 4.39 14.52 -6.66
N THR A 283 3.11 14.57 -6.32
CA THR A 283 2.10 15.31 -7.10
C THR A 283 2.40 16.81 -7.29
N PRO A 284 3.16 17.52 -6.42
CA PRO A 284 3.61 18.88 -6.73
C PRO A 284 4.54 18.96 -7.94
N GLY A 285 5.32 17.90 -8.18
CA GLY A 285 6.18 17.75 -9.35
C GLY A 285 5.40 17.58 -10.65
N VAL A 286 4.27 16.86 -10.59
CA VAL A 286 3.29 16.76 -11.69
C VAL A 286 2.64 18.13 -11.93
N GLY A 287 2.30 18.83 -10.85
CA GLY A 287 1.47 20.03 -10.85
C GLY A 287 -0.01 19.69 -10.95
N TRP A 288 -0.86 20.65 -10.57
CA TRP A 288 -2.31 20.48 -10.54
C TRP A 288 -3.03 21.81 -10.82
N ASP A 289 -4.23 21.74 -11.38
CA ASP A 289 -5.11 22.90 -11.61
C ASP A 289 -6.57 22.45 -11.63
N SER A 290 -7.34 22.94 -10.65
CA SER A 290 -8.77 22.65 -10.52
C SER A 290 -9.64 23.17 -11.67
N GLN A 291 -9.12 24.06 -12.52
CA GLN A 291 -9.88 24.66 -13.63
C GLN A 291 -9.53 24.07 -15.00
N SER A 292 -8.37 23.44 -15.15
CA SER A 292 -7.87 23.04 -16.48
C SER A 292 -7.95 21.56 -16.79
N GLU A 293 -8.39 20.71 -15.85
CA GLU A 293 -8.41 19.24 -16.02
C GLU A 293 -7.03 18.70 -16.45
N PHE A 294 -5.92 19.23 -15.91
CA PHE A 294 -4.54 18.83 -16.25
C PHE A 294 -3.72 18.50 -15.00
N GLY A 295 -2.59 17.84 -15.19
CA GLY A 295 -1.72 17.39 -14.09
C GLY A 295 -2.43 16.36 -13.23
N ALA A 296 -2.22 16.40 -11.91
CA ALA A 296 -2.83 15.44 -10.98
C ALA A 296 -4.37 15.42 -11.08
N THR A 297 -5.01 16.59 -11.27
CA THR A 297 -6.47 16.71 -11.44
C THR A 297 -7.01 15.96 -12.66
N HIS A 298 -6.19 15.75 -13.69
CA HIS A 298 -6.59 14.94 -14.85
C HIS A 298 -6.73 13.46 -14.47
N TYR A 299 -5.78 12.94 -13.69
CA TYR A 299 -5.72 11.52 -13.36
C TYR A 299 -6.92 11.09 -12.53
N SER A 300 -7.23 11.81 -11.47
CA SER A 300 -8.39 11.53 -10.62
C SER A 300 -9.70 11.58 -11.40
N ASN A 301 -9.94 12.65 -12.18
CA ASN A 301 -11.17 12.76 -12.99
C ASN A 301 -11.30 11.65 -14.03
N MET A 302 -10.18 11.25 -14.64
CA MET A 302 -10.17 10.16 -15.63
C MET A 302 -10.44 8.81 -14.96
N LEU A 303 -9.83 8.55 -13.80
CA LEU A 303 -9.99 7.30 -13.05
C LEU A 303 -11.39 7.18 -12.44
N ASP A 304 -11.94 8.27 -11.88
CA ASP A 304 -13.33 8.34 -11.40
C ASP A 304 -14.35 7.96 -12.49
N TRP A 305 -14.07 8.34 -13.74
CA TRP A 305 -14.92 7.96 -14.87
C TRP A 305 -14.85 6.46 -15.22
N ILE A 306 -13.73 5.80 -14.90
CA ILE A 306 -13.49 4.38 -15.18
C ILE A 306 -14.09 3.53 -14.06
N ASP A 307 -13.69 3.85 -12.83
CA ASP A 307 -14.14 3.20 -11.63
C ASP A 307 -14.06 4.19 -10.44
N PRO A 308 -15.18 4.75 -9.98
CA PRO A 308 -15.22 5.73 -8.90
C PRO A 308 -14.95 5.11 -7.52
N THR A 309 -14.73 3.79 -7.43
CA THR A 309 -14.36 3.15 -6.17
C THR A 309 -12.84 3.03 -6.01
N LEU A 310 -12.03 3.46 -6.99
CA LEU A 310 -10.56 3.40 -6.90
C LEU A 310 -10.07 4.28 -5.75
N ILE A 311 -9.11 3.79 -4.98
CA ILE A 311 -8.49 4.56 -3.89
C ILE A 311 -7.33 5.38 -4.46
N LEU A 312 -7.43 6.71 -4.40
CA LEU A 312 -6.45 7.63 -4.98
C LEU A 312 -5.76 8.46 -3.90
N ILE A 313 -4.46 8.24 -3.74
CA ILE A 313 -3.61 8.89 -2.75
C ILE A 313 -2.64 9.83 -3.48
N ALA A 314 -2.59 11.09 -3.08
CA ALA A 314 -1.59 12.04 -3.56
C ALA A 314 -0.43 12.13 -2.57
N GLU A 315 0.81 11.98 -3.00
CA GLU A 315 1.94 12.37 -2.15
C GLU A 315 2.02 13.91 -2.08
N GLU A 316 1.41 14.47 -1.03
CA GLU A 316 1.39 15.88 -0.62
C GLU A 316 0.49 16.02 0.63
N ASP A 317 0.88 16.86 1.59
CA ASP A 317 0.09 17.15 2.81
C ASP A 317 -0.73 18.45 2.71
N ASN A 318 -0.62 19.16 1.59
CA ASN A 318 -1.45 20.32 1.26
C ASN A 318 -2.93 19.92 1.05
N ALA A 319 -3.71 19.98 2.12
CA ALA A 319 -5.15 19.71 2.10
C ALA A 319 -5.92 20.47 1.02
N ASN A 320 -5.48 21.68 0.62
CA ASN A 320 -6.15 22.41 -0.46
C ASN A 320 -6.02 21.70 -1.82
N GLN A 321 -4.93 21.00 -2.09
CA GLN A 321 -4.82 20.18 -3.29
C GLN A 321 -5.87 19.06 -3.26
N VAL A 322 -5.82 18.19 -2.25
CA VAL A 322 -6.74 17.04 -2.09
C VAL A 322 -8.20 17.47 -2.24
N ASN A 323 -8.58 18.54 -1.52
CA ASN A 323 -9.92 19.11 -1.53
C ASN A 323 -10.46 19.57 -2.90
N ILE A 324 -9.59 19.82 -3.89
CA ILE A 324 -9.98 20.33 -5.21
C ILE A 324 -9.59 19.42 -6.37
N THR A 325 -8.73 18.43 -6.15
CA THR A 325 -8.22 17.54 -7.19
C THR A 325 -8.93 16.20 -7.26
N GLY A 326 -9.91 15.91 -6.40
CA GLY A 326 -10.68 14.66 -6.46
C GLY A 326 -9.88 13.42 -6.04
N PHE A 327 -8.75 13.63 -5.36
CA PHE A 327 -8.05 12.57 -4.66
C PHE A 327 -8.76 12.31 -3.33
N ASP A 328 -8.68 11.08 -2.85
CA ASP A 328 -9.34 10.67 -1.63
C ASP A 328 -8.50 11.06 -0.40
N SER A 329 -7.17 11.03 -0.49
CA SER A 329 -6.26 11.46 0.57
C SER A 329 -4.97 12.09 0.07
N GLY A 330 -4.34 12.86 0.95
CA GLY A 330 -2.94 13.29 0.86
C GLY A 330 -2.06 12.46 1.80
N TRP A 331 -0.84 12.13 1.36
CA TRP A 331 0.18 11.50 2.19
C TRP A 331 0.71 12.50 3.21
N ASP A 332 0.20 12.42 4.43
CA ASP A 332 0.37 13.49 5.42
C ASP A 332 1.70 13.35 6.18
N TYR A 333 2.77 13.87 5.56
CA TYR A 333 4.09 13.87 6.20
C TYR A 333 4.15 14.73 7.46
N SER A 334 3.33 15.79 7.57
CA SER A 334 3.23 16.57 8.82
C SER A 334 2.65 15.75 9.98
N TYR A 335 1.66 14.89 9.73
CA TYR A 335 1.17 13.91 10.70
C TYR A 335 2.31 13.00 11.17
N HIS A 336 3.05 12.42 10.21
CA HIS A 336 4.19 11.56 10.51
C HIS A 336 5.24 12.30 11.35
N HIS A 337 5.70 13.47 10.92
CA HIS A 337 6.75 14.23 11.61
C HIS A 337 6.32 14.63 13.03
N THR A 338 5.06 15.01 13.22
CA THR A 338 4.49 15.33 14.54
C THR A 338 4.48 14.10 15.45
N LEU A 339 3.96 12.98 14.96
CA LEU A 339 3.87 11.74 15.72
C LEU A 339 5.27 11.20 16.04
N PHE A 340 6.15 11.13 15.05
CA PHE A 340 7.52 10.65 15.15
C PHE A 340 8.33 11.46 16.15
N ALA A 341 8.31 12.80 16.08
CA ALA A 341 8.96 13.70 17.04
C ALA A 341 8.59 13.36 18.50
N ASN A 342 7.31 13.04 18.72
CA ASN A 342 6.80 12.71 20.05
C ASN A 342 7.14 11.29 20.49
N ILE A 343 7.15 10.31 19.59
CA ILE A 343 7.51 8.92 19.88
C ILE A 343 9.00 8.79 20.21
N VAL A 344 9.89 9.29 19.33
CA VAL A 344 11.34 9.11 19.51
C VAL A 344 11.93 10.17 20.45
N ALA A 345 11.13 11.14 20.89
CA ALA A 345 11.48 12.19 21.85
C ALA A 345 12.52 13.20 21.33
N VAL A 346 12.39 13.62 20.06
CA VAL A 346 13.26 14.61 19.41
C VAL A 346 12.43 15.66 18.66
N ASN A 347 13.00 16.83 18.37
CA ASN A 347 12.40 17.72 17.40
C ASN A 347 12.76 17.22 16.00
N HIS A 348 11.81 17.23 15.07
CA HIS A 348 11.96 16.61 13.75
C HIS A 348 11.18 17.42 12.70
N GLU A 349 11.82 17.76 11.58
CA GLU A 349 11.25 18.51 10.43
C GLU A 349 10.32 19.69 10.76
N GLY A 350 10.65 20.43 11.83
CA GLY A 350 9.87 21.60 12.25
C GLY A 350 8.76 21.32 13.26
N HIS A 351 8.64 20.09 13.75
CA HIS A 351 7.75 19.69 14.85
C HIS A 351 8.53 19.48 16.16
N TRP A 352 7.87 19.76 17.29
CA TRP A 352 8.52 19.80 18.61
C TRP A 352 8.09 18.66 19.51
N TRP A 353 9.08 18.00 20.12
CA TRP A 353 8.81 16.97 21.13
C TRP A 353 8.07 17.56 22.34
N GLY A 354 6.91 16.98 22.63
CA GLY A 354 6.03 17.35 23.73
C GLY A 354 4.96 18.36 23.35
N ASP A 355 4.86 18.77 22.08
CA ASP A 355 3.77 19.63 21.63
C ASP A 355 2.48 18.82 21.46
N MET A 356 1.72 18.66 22.55
CA MET A 356 0.46 17.94 22.52
C MET A 356 -0.67 18.73 21.85
N ASP A 357 -0.53 20.06 21.72
CA ASP A 357 -1.50 20.86 20.97
C ASP A 357 -1.35 20.56 19.47
N ASP A 358 -0.11 20.38 18.99
CA ASP A 358 0.20 19.97 17.61
C ASP A 358 -0.30 18.55 17.30
N MET A 359 -0.02 17.58 18.20
CA MET A 359 -0.55 16.21 18.10
C MET A 359 -2.08 16.19 17.96
N VAL A 360 -2.78 16.97 18.77
CA VAL A 360 -4.26 17.07 18.73
C VAL A 360 -4.74 17.62 17.39
N ASN A 361 -4.04 18.59 16.82
CA ASN A 361 -4.39 19.13 15.50
C ASN A 361 -4.20 18.09 14.38
N HIS A 362 -3.21 17.20 14.47
CA HIS A 362 -2.96 16.17 13.45
C HIS A 362 -3.84 14.92 13.62
N ILE A 363 -4.34 14.63 14.83
CA ILE A 363 -5.32 13.55 15.06
C ILE A 363 -6.68 13.87 14.41
N ASP A 364 -7.05 15.15 14.30
CA ASP A 364 -8.29 15.65 13.68
C ASP A 364 -8.02 16.18 12.26
N ALA A 365 -8.46 15.44 11.24
CA ALA A 365 -8.19 15.78 9.85
C ALA A 365 -8.78 17.15 9.44
N PHE A 366 -9.91 17.56 10.03
CA PHE A 366 -10.50 18.87 9.71
C PHE A 366 -9.66 20.03 10.23
N SER A 367 -8.92 19.81 11.33
CA SER A 367 -8.00 20.81 11.87
C SER A 367 -6.81 21.07 10.93
N GLN A 368 -6.45 20.10 10.07
CA GLN A 368 -5.49 20.27 8.98
C GLN A 368 -6.09 20.91 7.71
N GLY A 369 -7.41 21.10 7.68
CA GLY A 369 -8.11 21.77 6.58
C GLY A 369 -8.61 20.83 5.49
N TYR A 370 -8.58 19.51 5.70
CA TYR A 370 -9.26 18.56 4.84
C TYR A 370 -10.79 18.71 4.96
N ASN A 371 -11.51 18.44 3.87
CA ASN A 371 -12.98 18.47 3.84
C ASN A 371 -13.61 17.15 4.29
N ASP A 372 -12.82 16.09 4.39
CA ASP A 372 -13.22 14.75 4.81
C ASP A 372 -12.23 14.22 5.86
N HIS A 373 -12.74 13.42 6.80
CA HIS A 373 -11.94 12.77 7.83
C HIS A 373 -10.96 11.74 7.30
N THR A 374 -11.14 11.24 6.07
CA THR A 374 -10.14 10.39 5.37
C THR A 374 -9.16 11.19 4.52
N GLY A 375 -9.26 12.53 4.50
CA GLY A 375 -8.42 13.37 3.64
C GLY A 375 -6.92 13.25 3.92
N GLN A 376 -6.53 12.74 5.08
CA GLN A 376 -5.15 12.39 5.43
C GLN A 376 -4.93 10.87 5.37
N LEU A 377 -3.90 10.44 4.63
CA LEU A 377 -3.27 9.14 4.83
C LEU A 377 -2.29 9.28 5.98
N ILE A 378 -2.47 8.51 7.03
CA ILE A 378 -1.72 8.62 8.28
C ILE A 378 -0.77 7.44 8.46
N TYR A 379 0.46 7.70 8.86
CA TYR A 379 1.48 6.67 9.03
C TYR A 379 2.50 7.05 10.11
N SER A 380 3.07 6.04 10.76
CA SER A 380 4.15 6.19 11.74
C SER A 380 5.54 5.94 11.15
N GLU A 381 5.63 5.13 10.10
CA GLU A 381 6.83 4.86 9.31
C GLU A 381 6.42 4.79 7.84
N SER A 382 7.33 5.16 6.94
CA SER A 382 7.23 4.94 5.49
C SER A 382 8.62 4.60 4.93
N HIS A 383 8.68 4.27 3.64
CA HIS A 383 9.96 4.01 2.97
C HIS A 383 10.92 5.22 2.93
N ASP A 384 10.38 6.44 2.92
CA ASP A 384 11.16 7.69 2.93
C ASP A 384 11.67 8.08 4.32
N GLU A 385 11.10 7.48 5.36
CA GLU A 385 11.28 7.91 6.75
C GLU A 385 12.10 6.92 7.59
N GLY A 386 12.54 7.37 8.76
CA GLY A 386 13.27 6.54 9.71
C GLY A 386 12.37 5.53 10.43
N ARG A 387 12.89 4.34 10.71
CA ARG A 387 12.19 3.32 11.50
C ARG A 387 12.27 3.62 13.00
N ILE A 388 11.16 3.54 13.72
CA ILE A 388 11.05 3.94 15.13
C ILE A 388 12.00 3.11 16.01
N VAL A 389 12.04 1.79 15.80
CA VAL A 389 12.90 0.90 16.61
C VAL A 389 14.37 1.18 16.36
N HIS A 390 14.75 1.41 15.11
CA HIS A 390 16.11 1.79 14.74
C HIS A 390 16.50 3.12 15.39
N GLU A 391 15.64 4.12 15.25
CA GLU A 391 15.89 5.47 15.72
C GLU A 391 16.02 5.55 17.24
N ALA A 392 15.11 4.90 17.96
CA ALA A 392 15.14 4.80 19.41
C ALA A 392 16.40 4.07 19.91
N THR A 393 16.78 2.94 19.31
CA THR A 393 17.92 2.14 19.80
C THR A 393 19.27 2.72 19.40
N ILE A 394 19.44 3.14 18.14
CA ILE A 394 20.73 3.55 17.58
C ILE A 394 21.06 5.00 17.91
N TYR A 395 20.09 5.91 17.75
CA TYR A 395 20.35 7.35 17.92
C TYR A 395 19.96 7.86 19.31
N GLN A 396 18.88 7.35 19.92
CA GLN A 396 18.47 7.77 21.25
C GLN A 396 19.08 6.93 22.39
N GLY A 397 19.60 5.74 22.06
CA GLY A 397 20.23 4.84 23.03
C GLY A 397 19.24 4.16 23.98
N ASP A 398 17.98 4.04 23.56
CA ASP A 398 16.95 3.31 24.29
C ASP A 398 17.24 1.81 24.30
N SER A 399 16.73 1.11 25.32
CA SER A 399 16.70 -0.35 25.27
C SER A 399 15.69 -0.81 24.23
N GLU A 400 15.89 -2.01 23.71
CA GLU A 400 14.96 -2.66 22.78
C GLU A 400 13.52 -2.68 23.31
N ALA A 401 13.33 -3.04 24.59
CA ALA A 401 12.00 -3.02 25.21
C ALA A 401 11.33 -1.63 25.19
N VAL A 402 12.10 -0.56 25.37
CA VAL A 402 11.58 0.82 25.28
C VAL A 402 11.27 1.18 23.83
N ALA A 403 12.13 0.80 22.88
CA ALA A 403 11.92 1.02 21.46
C ALA A 403 10.65 0.33 20.93
N TYR A 404 10.39 -0.91 21.34
CA TYR A 404 9.17 -1.63 21.01
C TYR A 404 7.93 -1.00 21.66
N SER A 405 8.05 -0.52 22.90
CA SER A 405 6.96 0.22 23.57
C SER A 405 6.63 1.52 22.83
N LYS A 406 7.66 2.21 22.31
CA LYS A 406 7.53 3.41 21.46
C LYS A 406 6.85 3.10 20.12
N SER A 407 7.23 2.01 19.44
CA SER A 407 6.55 1.55 18.22
C SER A 407 5.06 1.28 18.49
N LEU A 408 4.74 0.53 19.54
CA LEU A 408 3.36 0.25 19.93
C LEU A 408 2.56 1.51 20.29
N LEU A 409 3.18 2.48 20.97
CA LEU A 409 2.57 3.78 21.25
C LEU A 409 2.22 4.51 19.94
N GLY A 410 3.12 4.49 18.96
CA GLY A 410 2.86 5.04 17.62
C GLY A 410 1.71 4.36 16.91
N ALA A 411 1.72 3.03 16.88
CA ALA A 411 0.66 2.21 16.29
C ALA A 411 -0.71 2.50 16.90
N ALA A 412 -0.78 2.60 18.23
CA ALA A 412 -2.01 2.89 18.94
C ALA A 412 -2.57 4.26 18.56
N VAL A 413 -1.74 5.31 18.50
CA VAL A 413 -2.22 6.64 18.09
C VAL A 413 -2.61 6.63 16.62
N MET A 414 -1.77 6.10 15.72
CA MET A 414 -2.05 6.01 14.29
C MET A 414 -3.36 5.29 13.98
N LEU A 415 -3.57 4.07 14.51
CA LEU A 415 -4.76 3.28 14.21
C LEU A 415 -6.04 3.85 14.87
N THR A 416 -5.91 4.80 15.79
CA THR A 416 -7.06 5.44 16.47
C THR A 416 -7.24 6.93 16.14
N SER A 417 -6.45 7.49 15.23
CA SER A 417 -6.63 8.84 14.66
C SER A 417 -7.69 8.86 13.54
N GLU A 418 -8.15 10.05 13.15
CA GLU A 418 -8.86 10.24 11.88
C GLU A 418 -7.88 10.12 10.71
N GLY A 419 -8.35 9.68 9.55
CA GLY A 419 -7.50 9.37 8.39
C GLY A 419 -7.51 7.89 8.03
N THR A 420 -6.95 7.58 6.86
CA THR A 420 -6.74 6.19 6.40
C THR A 420 -5.35 5.73 6.83
N PRO A 421 -5.22 4.70 7.69
CA PRO A 421 -3.93 4.26 8.20
C PRO A 421 -3.14 3.45 7.17
N MET A 422 -1.82 3.71 7.15
CA MET A 422 -0.84 2.96 6.37
C MET A 422 0.29 2.46 7.28
N LEU A 423 0.68 1.22 7.08
CA LEU A 423 1.80 0.57 7.75
C LEU A 423 2.93 0.33 6.75
N TYR A 424 4.17 0.65 7.11
CA TYR A 424 5.33 0.28 6.31
C TYR A 424 5.89 -1.08 6.75
N HIS A 425 6.18 -1.95 5.78
CA HIS A 425 6.57 -3.33 6.04
C HIS A 425 7.67 -3.49 7.12
N GLY A 426 7.41 -4.39 8.06
CA GLY A 426 8.29 -4.73 9.17
C GLY A 426 8.15 -3.88 10.43
N GLN A 427 7.40 -2.78 10.42
CA GLN A 427 7.19 -1.99 11.64
C GLN A 427 6.43 -2.77 12.74
N GLU A 428 5.53 -3.67 12.33
CA GLU A 428 4.66 -4.51 13.15
C GLU A 428 5.41 -5.57 13.97
N PHE A 429 6.62 -5.94 13.55
CA PHE A 429 7.51 -6.83 14.29
C PHE A 429 8.84 -6.16 14.67
N GLY A 430 8.91 -4.83 14.58
CA GLY A 430 10.01 -4.04 15.11
C GLY A 430 11.30 -4.07 14.29
N GLN A 431 11.18 -4.00 12.96
CA GLN A 431 12.31 -3.88 12.04
C GLN A 431 13.32 -2.83 12.52
N ASN A 432 14.57 -3.25 12.66
CA ASN A 432 15.68 -2.43 13.14
C ASN A 432 16.75 -2.32 12.05
N GLY A 433 16.43 -1.57 10.99
CA GLY A 433 17.32 -1.27 9.86
C GLY A 433 17.21 0.18 9.43
N THR A 434 18.26 0.71 8.81
CA THR A 434 18.28 2.07 8.23
C THR A 434 17.97 1.97 6.75
N SER A 435 17.04 2.78 6.25
CA SER A 435 16.73 2.92 4.81
C SER A 435 17.91 3.41 3.97
N HIS A 436 18.96 3.97 4.59
CA HIS A 436 20.10 4.58 3.90
C HIS A 436 21.47 4.14 4.44
N GLU A 437 22.40 3.83 3.53
CA GLU A 437 23.84 3.84 3.78
C GLU A 437 24.52 4.98 3.00
N GLY A 438 24.54 6.18 3.59
CA GLY A 438 25.14 7.36 2.94
C GLY A 438 24.20 8.01 1.92
N GLU A 439 24.67 8.20 0.68
CA GLU A 439 23.87 8.79 -0.42
C GLU A 439 23.20 7.72 -1.31
N HIS A 440 23.30 6.44 -0.95
CA HIS A 440 22.78 5.33 -1.74
C HIS A 440 21.66 4.60 -1.03
N ILE A 441 20.61 4.28 -1.80
CA ILE A 441 19.58 3.34 -1.39
C ILE A 441 20.26 1.98 -1.19
N SER A 442 20.00 1.33 -0.05
CA SER A 442 20.52 -0.01 0.25
C SER A 442 19.36 -0.98 0.43
N PRO A 443 19.47 -2.22 -0.07
CA PRO A 443 18.50 -3.27 0.22
C PRO A 443 18.15 -3.34 1.69
N GLN A 444 16.86 -3.42 1.98
CA GLN A 444 16.31 -3.53 3.34
C GLN A 444 15.58 -4.87 3.56
N PRO A 445 16.27 -6.02 3.49
CA PRO A 445 15.65 -7.30 3.82
C PRO A 445 14.90 -7.24 5.15
N LEU A 446 13.66 -7.71 5.14
CA LEU A 446 12.86 -7.79 6.35
C LEU A 446 13.46 -8.80 7.34
N GLN A 447 13.53 -8.40 8.61
CA GLN A 447 14.00 -9.21 9.72
C GLN A 447 12.88 -10.14 10.20
N TRP A 448 12.44 -11.05 9.34
CA TRP A 448 11.36 -12.00 9.62
C TRP A 448 11.59 -12.82 10.90
N GLU A 449 12.86 -13.04 11.27
CA GLU A 449 13.23 -13.69 12.53
C GLU A 449 12.71 -12.98 13.79
N ASN A 450 12.34 -11.69 13.70
CA ASN A 450 11.77 -10.96 14.82
C ASN A 450 10.41 -11.53 15.24
N LEU A 451 9.63 -12.09 14.31
CA LEU A 451 8.35 -12.76 14.61
C LEU A 451 8.52 -13.96 15.54
N ASP A 452 9.67 -14.64 15.50
CA ASP A 452 9.98 -15.78 16.36
C ASP A 452 10.42 -15.37 17.78
N THR A 453 10.62 -14.07 18.02
CA THR A 453 11.01 -13.55 19.33
C THR A 453 9.78 -13.26 20.20
N GLU A 454 9.93 -13.35 21.53
CA GLU A 454 8.86 -13.02 22.47
C GLU A 454 8.39 -11.56 22.29
N THR A 455 9.31 -10.62 22.07
CA THR A 455 8.99 -9.20 21.92
C THR A 455 8.37 -8.88 20.57
N GLY A 456 8.91 -9.41 19.47
CA GLY A 456 8.42 -9.17 18.10
C GLY A 456 7.08 -9.85 17.82
N GLY A 457 6.92 -11.12 18.20
CA GLY A 457 5.62 -11.79 18.10
C GLY A 457 4.55 -11.12 18.97
N ALA A 458 4.91 -10.63 20.17
CA ALA A 458 3.98 -9.88 21.00
C ALA A 458 3.62 -8.51 20.40
N LEU A 459 4.56 -7.81 19.75
CA LEU A 459 4.30 -6.57 19.04
C LEU A 459 3.33 -6.80 17.88
N PHE A 460 3.59 -7.84 17.06
CA PHE A 460 2.75 -8.23 15.93
C PHE A 460 1.30 -8.46 16.37
N ASN A 461 1.09 -9.26 17.41
CA ASN A 461 -0.26 -9.53 17.93
C ASN A 461 -0.97 -8.24 18.41
N LYS A 462 -0.22 -7.31 19.00
CA LYS A 462 -0.79 -6.04 19.46
C LYS A 462 -1.16 -5.12 18.30
N TYR A 463 -0.36 -5.11 17.23
CA TYR A 463 -0.73 -4.45 15.97
C TYR A 463 -2.00 -5.09 15.40
N ALA A 464 -2.07 -6.42 15.33
CA ALA A 464 -3.23 -7.14 14.82
C ALA A 464 -4.52 -6.80 15.61
N ASN A 465 -4.45 -6.78 16.94
CA ASN A 465 -5.60 -6.37 17.78
C ASN A 465 -6.06 -4.93 17.51
N LEU A 466 -5.13 -4.00 17.30
CA LEU A 466 -5.45 -2.60 16.99
C LEU A 466 -6.04 -2.45 15.57
N ILE A 467 -5.54 -3.22 14.60
CA ILE A 467 -6.06 -3.25 13.23
C ILE A 467 -7.46 -3.85 13.20
N ASP A 468 -7.69 -4.94 13.93
CA ASP A 468 -9.01 -5.55 14.07
C ASP A 468 -10.02 -4.55 14.67
N LEU A 469 -9.64 -3.86 15.76
CA LEU A 469 -10.47 -2.79 16.32
C LEU A 469 -10.74 -1.69 15.28
N ARG A 470 -9.73 -1.26 14.53
CA ARG A 470 -9.89 -0.20 13.50
C ARG A 470 -10.91 -0.58 12.44
N LYS A 471 -10.88 -1.83 11.94
CA LYS A 471 -11.80 -2.30 10.90
C LYS A 471 -13.22 -2.50 11.43
N ASN A 472 -13.36 -2.97 12.66
CA ASN A 472 -14.65 -3.33 13.24
C ASN A 472 -15.32 -2.20 14.05
N SER A 473 -14.64 -1.09 14.30
CA SER A 473 -15.17 0.06 15.04
C SER A 473 -15.69 1.17 14.10
N ASP A 474 -17.01 1.39 14.12
CA ASP A 474 -17.64 2.55 13.48
C ASP A 474 -17.16 3.88 14.07
N ALA A 475 -16.73 3.90 15.33
CA ALA A 475 -16.11 5.06 15.95
C ALA A 475 -14.76 5.40 15.32
N LEU A 476 -13.93 4.39 15.01
CA LEU A 476 -12.63 4.60 14.39
C LEU A 476 -12.71 4.86 12.88
N LYS A 477 -13.71 4.31 12.19
CA LYS A 477 -14.04 4.62 10.79
C LYS A 477 -14.79 5.94 10.58
N GLY A 478 -15.13 6.64 11.66
CA GLY A 478 -15.90 7.88 11.65
C GLY A 478 -15.06 9.10 12.02
N HIS A 479 -15.72 10.23 12.29
CA HIS A 479 -15.08 11.54 12.41
C HIS A 479 -15.32 12.25 13.76
N GLN A 480 -15.91 11.57 14.75
CA GLN A 480 -16.18 12.20 16.04
C GLN A 480 -15.05 11.91 17.01
N THR A 481 -14.13 12.86 17.10
CA THR A 481 -13.03 12.87 18.06
C THR A 481 -13.31 13.88 19.18
N GLU A 482 -13.22 13.43 20.44
CA GLU A 482 -13.38 14.30 21.61
C GLU A 482 -12.12 14.29 22.48
N PHE A 483 -11.31 15.34 22.42
CA PHE A 483 -10.15 15.51 23.28
C PHE A 483 -10.56 15.86 24.72
N LYS A 484 -10.18 15.01 25.67
CA LYS A 484 -10.54 15.13 27.10
C LYS A 484 -9.43 15.66 27.96
N PHE A 485 -8.19 15.34 27.60
CA PHE A 485 -7.00 15.80 28.30
C PHE A 485 -5.85 15.91 27.31
N GLN A 486 -5.10 17.00 27.40
CA GLN A 486 -3.80 17.14 26.76
C GLN A 486 -2.91 17.99 27.66
N ASN A 487 -1.67 17.59 27.83
CA ASN A 487 -0.70 18.34 28.64
C ASN A 487 0.70 18.23 28.03
N SER A 488 1.19 19.32 27.47
CA SER A 488 2.52 19.39 26.85
C SER A 488 3.69 19.28 27.83
N GLN A 489 3.47 19.52 29.13
CA GLN A 489 4.49 19.28 30.17
C GLN A 489 4.62 17.79 30.49
N ASP A 490 3.49 17.10 30.62
CA ASP A 490 3.43 15.66 30.94
C ASP A 490 3.46 14.79 29.67
N LYS A 491 3.45 15.41 28.48
CA LYS A 491 3.50 14.76 27.15
C LYS A 491 2.46 13.64 27.04
N SER A 492 1.27 13.91 27.54
CA SER A 492 0.21 12.94 27.69
C SER A 492 -1.09 13.49 27.09
N LEU A 493 -1.85 12.60 26.45
CA LEU A 493 -3.13 12.92 25.81
C LEU A 493 -4.18 11.84 26.10
N VAL A 494 -5.43 12.26 26.19
CA VAL A 494 -6.62 11.40 26.30
C VAL A 494 -7.68 11.93 25.37
N TYR A 495 -8.21 11.08 24.51
CA TYR A 495 -9.33 11.41 23.64
C TYR A 495 -10.26 10.23 23.46
N TRP A 496 -11.48 10.53 23.01
CA TRP A 496 -12.46 9.53 22.63
C TRP A 496 -12.66 9.55 21.12
N ARG A 497 -12.96 8.37 20.57
CA ARG A 497 -13.60 8.21 19.27
C ARG A 497 -15.00 7.66 19.49
N VAL A 498 -16.00 8.22 18.81
CA VAL A 498 -17.41 7.98 19.12
C VAL A 498 -18.24 7.78 17.85
N SER A 499 -19.06 6.73 17.80
CA SER A 499 -20.13 6.61 16.79
C SER A 499 -21.32 5.85 17.37
N GLY A 500 -22.49 6.49 17.50
CA GLY A 500 -23.69 5.81 18.01
C GLY A 500 -23.48 5.25 19.43
N ASP A 501 -23.45 3.92 19.57
CA ASP A 501 -23.12 3.20 20.80
C ASP A 501 -21.66 2.72 20.84
N ASP A 502 -20.95 2.69 19.71
CA ASP A 502 -19.52 2.37 19.64
C ASP A 502 -18.64 3.49 20.20
N LYS A 503 -17.71 3.14 21.08
CA LYS A 503 -16.88 4.06 21.86
C LYS A 503 -15.48 3.48 22.03
N VAL A 504 -14.48 4.30 21.72
CA VAL A 504 -13.08 4.01 22.00
C VAL A 504 -12.48 5.14 22.83
N VAL A 505 -11.74 4.79 23.88
CA VAL A 505 -10.98 5.72 24.72
C VAL A 505 -9.50 5.44 24.55
N VAL A 506 -8.74 6.47 24.17
CA VAL A 506 -7.30 6.38 23.95
C VAL A 506 -6.59 7.20 25.01
N ILE A 507 -5.59 6.59 25.65
CA ILE A 507 -4.69 7.24 26.62
C ILE A 507 -3.28 7.02 26.11
N ALA A 508 -2.53 8.08 25.86
CA ALA A 508 -1.15 7.99 25.39
C ALA A 508 -0.23 8.83 26.27
N ASN A 509 0.91 8.23 26.64
CA ASN A 509 1.99 8.89 27.37
C ASN A 509 3.31 8.77 26.60
N PHE A 510 3.76 9.90 26.06
CA PHE A 510 5.00 10.03 25.29
C PHE A 510 6.21 10.37 26.18
N ASP A 511 6.02 10.62 27.47
CA ASP A 511 7.11 10.90 28.39
C ASP A 511 7.86 9.63 28.80
N SER A 512 9.10 9.85 29.21
CA SER A 512 9.96 8.89 29.89
C SER A 512 9.54 8.57 31.33
N GLN A 513 8.53 9.27 31.85
CA GLN A 513 8.02 9.13 33.21
C GLN A 513 6.61 8.55 33.22
N THR A 514 6.31 7.75 34.24
CA THR A 514 4.94 7.33 34.53
C THR A 514 4.14 8.50 35.07
N HIS A 515 2.96 8.75 34.51
CA HIS A 515 2.02 9.77 34.96
C HIS A 515 0.77 9.14 35.57
N TYR A 516 0.12 9.88 36.47
CA TYR A 516 -1.14 9.48 37.10
C TYR A 516 -2.22 10.45 36.67
N LEU A 517 -3.14 9.98 35.83
CA LEU A 517 -4.13 10.81 35.15
C LEU A 517 -5.53 10.54 35.72
N ASP A 518 -6.33 11.59 35.86
CA ASP A 518 -7.77 11.42 36.07
C ASP A 518 -8.42 11.34 34.68
N VAL A 519 -8.92 10.15 34.32
CA VAL A 519 -9.38 9.83 32.97
C VAL A 519 -10.90 9.79 32.95
N GLU A 520 -11.51 10.56 32.04
CA GLU A 520 -12.94 10.49 31.78
C GLU A 520 -13.24 9.36 30.78
N PHE A 521 -14.26 8.56 31.07
CA PHE A 521 -14.83 7.56 30.15
C PHE A 521 -16.24 7.98 29.73
N PRO A 522 -16.72 7.62 28.53
CA PRO A 522 -18.07 7.95 28.07
C PRO A 522 -19.20 7.49 29.01
N HIS A 523 -19.00 6.36 29.71
CA HIS A 523 -19.90 5.85 30.73
C HIS A 523 -19.17 4.94 31.73
N GLY A 524 -19.88 4.57 32.81
CA GLY A 524 -19.43 3.54 33.74
C GLY A 524 -19.78 2.13 33.28
N GLY A 525 -19.09 1.14 33.84
CA GLY A 525 -19.17 -0.26 33.45
C GLY A 525 -17.83 -0.81 33.03
N GLU A 526 -17.87 -1.95 32.35
CA GLU A 526 -16.69 -2.66 31.87
C GLU A 526 -16.14 -2.02 30.59
N TRP A 527 -14.82 -1.99 30.49
CA TRP A 527 -14.04 -1.50 29.36
C TRP A 527 -12.91 -2.49 29.09
N TYR A 528 -12.71 -2.85 27.83
CA TYR A 528 -11.71 -3.81 27.41
C TYR A 528 -10.50 -3.08 26.81
N ASN A 529 -9.32 -3.29 27.39
CA ASN A 529 -8.05 -2.83 26.86
C ASN A 529 -7.62 -3.76 25.73
N VAL A 530 -7.65 -3.27 24.50
CA VAL A 530 -7.37 -4.01 23.27
C VAL A 530 -5.90 -4.41 23.16
N ILE A 531 -4.99 -3.62 23.74
CA ILE A 531 -3.54 -3.83 23.65
C ILE A 531 -3.05 -4.95 24.60
N ASP A 532 -3.63 -5.03 25.79
CA ASP A 532 -3.20 -6.00 26.81
C ASP A 532 -4.26 -7.09 27.07
N GLU A 533 -5.38 -7.03 26.36
CA GLU A 533 -6.50 -7.97 26.45
C GLU A 533 -7.05 -8.12 27.88
N THR A 534 -7.22 -6.99 28.57
CA THR A 534 -7.68 -6.93 29.96
C THR A 534 -8.94 -6.11 30.13
N VAL A 535 -9.81 -6.49 31.07
CA VAL A 535 -11.02 -5.73 31.39
C VAL A 535 -10.81 -4.91 32.66
N ILE A 536 -11.22 -3.64 32.62
CA ILE A 536 -11.36 -2.77 33.79
C ILE A 536 -12.81 -2.37 33.98
N ASN A 537 -13.22 -2.12 35.22
CA ASN A 537 -14.57 -1.64 35.53
C ASN A 537 -14.52 -0.23 36.12
N ILE A 538 -15.27 0.69 35.51
CA ILE A 538 -15.36 2.10 35.89
C ILE A 538 -16.68 2.30 36.66
N GLU A 539 -16.61 2.71 37.94
CA GLU A 539 -17.81 2.82 38.79
C GLU A 539 -18.79 3.93 38.35
N SER A 540 -18.27 4.96 37.70
CA SER A 540 -19.01 6.10 37.16
C SER A 540 -18.41 6.44 35.80
N ASN A 541 -18.24 7.70 35.43
CA ASN A 541 -17.56 8.09 34.18
C ASN A 541 -16.10 8.55 34.40
N TRP A 542 -15.51 8.24 35.56
CA TRP A 542 -14.14 8.67 35.90
C TRP A 542 -13.31 7.52 36.48
N TYR A 543 -12.09 7.38 35.96
CA TYR A 543 -11.01 6.61 36.59
C TYR A 543 -10.02 7.59 37.22
N GLY A 544 -10.01 7.65 38.56
CA GLY A 544 -9.08 8.52 39.29
C GLY A 544 -7.69 7.90 39.42
N GLY A 545 -6.65 8.67 39.07
CA GLY A 545 -5.26 8.25 39.20
C GLY A 545 -4.86 7.03 38.36
N PHE A 546 -5.37 6.95 37.12
CA PHE A 546 -4.94 5.97 36.13
C PHE A 546 -3.43 6.05 35.91
N GLN A 547 -2.73 4.94 36.10
CA GLN A 547 -1.28 4.88 35.94
C GLN A 547 -0.92 4.71 34.45
N ALA A 548 -0.58 5.80 33.77
CA ALA A 548 -0.06 5.76 32.41
C ALA A 548 1.46 5.57 32.45
N ASN A 549 1.95 4.38 32.07
CA ASN A 549 3.38 4.10 32.09
C ASN A 549 4.16 4.93 31.07
N ALA A 550 5.48 5.03 31.24
CA ALA A 550 6.34 5.73 30.30
C ALA A 550 6.28 5.06 28.91
N HIS A 551 6.23 5.86 27.85
CA HIS A 551 6.19 5.39 26.45
C HIS A 551 5.13 4.32 26.19
N SER A 552 3.91 4.53 26.68
CA SER A 552 2.82 3.55 26.55
C SER A 552 1.51 4.19 26.08
N ALA A 553 0.73 3.39 25.36
CA ALA A 553 -0.65 3.69 25.03
C ALA A 553 -1.59 2.64 25.63
N TYR A 554 -2.83 3.06 25.86
CA TYR A 554 -3.95 2.21 26.26
C TYR A 554 -5.13 2.55 25.39
N VAL A 555 -5.72 1.54 24.76
CA VAL A 555 -6.88 1.70 23.87
C VAL A 555 -7.99 0.84 24.44
N PHE A 556 -9.03 1.51 24.94
CA PHE A 556 -10.19 0.85 25.53
C PHE A 556 -11.37 0.90 24.58
N SER A 557 -11.93 -0.26 24.27
CA SER A 557 -13.23 -0.39 23.61
C SER A 557 -14.28 -0.83 24.63
N LEU A 558 -15.54 -0.83 24.21
CA LEU A 558 -16.51 -1.68 24.88
C LEU A 558 -16.01 -3.14 24.83
N PRO A 559 -16.22 -3.93 25.91
CA PRO A 559 -15.96 -5.35 25.84
C PRO A 559 -16.67 -5.92 24.62
N PRO A 560 -16.00 -6.76 23.81
CA PRO A 560 -16.71 -7.49 22.77
C PRO A 560 -17.92 -8.16 23.44
N GLU A 561 -19.11 -8.07 22.82
CA GLU A 561 -20.22 -8.93 23.25
C GLU A 561 -19.65 -10.35 23.30
N GLU A 562 -19.84 -11.07 24.42
CA GLU A 562 -19.19 -12.38 24.63
C GLU A 562 -19.30 -13.19 23.35
N SER A 563 -18.17 -13.33 22.64
CA SER A 563 -18.14 -14.14 21.43
C SER A 563 -18.46 -15.54 21.90
N CYS A 564 -19.64 -16.01 21.55
CA CYS A 564 -20.07 -17.35 21.85
C CYS A 564 -18.96 -18.35 21.45
N VAL A 565 -18.67 -19.31 22.32
CA VAL A 565 -17.72 -20.37 21.95
C VAL A 565 -18.46 -21.31 21.01
N LEU A 566 -18.16 -21.21 19.71
CA LEU A 566 -18.79 -22.05 18.68
C LEU A 566 -18.71 -23.53 19.08
N GLY A 567 -19.87 -24.15 19.16
CA GLY A 567 -20.06 -25.54 19.54
C GLY A 567 -20.24 -25.81 21.04
N ASP A 568 -19.93 -24.86 21.93
CA ASP A 568 -20.22 -24.96 23.37
C ASP A 568 -21.56 -24.29 23.68
N VAL A 569 -22.62 -24.96 23.25
CA VAL A 569 -24.01 -24.50 23.42
C VAL A 569 -24.47 -24.64 24.88
N SER A 570 -23.82 -25.53 25.62
CA SER A 570 -24.10 -25.74 27.05
C SER A 570 -23.42 -24.73 27.98
N GLY A 571 -22.40 -24.01 27.48
CA GLY A 571 -21.62 -23.02 28.23
C GLY A 571 -20.80 -23.65 29.35
N ASP A 572 -20.43 -24.93 29.20
CA ASP A 572 -19.67 -25.68 30.22
C ASP A 572 -18.16 -25.73 29.94
N GLY A 573 -17.73 -25.10 28.84
CA GLY A 573 -16.35 -25.04 28.37
C GLY A 573 -15.90 -26.28 27.59
N ALA A 574 -16.79 -27.24 27.31
CA ALA A 574 -16.44 -28.49 26.64
C ALA A 574 -17.39 -28.82 25.48
N ILE A 575 -16.89 -28.73 24.25
CA ILE A 575 -17.65 -29.10 23.05
C ILE A 575 -17.81 -30.62 22.96
N ASN A 576 -19.01 -31.13 23.22
CA ASN A 576 -19.28 -32.55 23.30
C ASN A 576 -20.70 -32.94 22.87
N VAL A 577 -21.07 -34.21 23.08
CA VAL A 577 -22.37 -34.75 22.66
C VAL A 577 -23.56 -34.05 23.34
N LEU A 578 -23.36 -33.43 24.50
CA LEU A 578 -24.38 -32.66 25.19
C LEU A 578 -24.78 -31.42 24.39
N ASP A 579 -23.82 -30.74 23.76
CA ASP A 579 -24.08 -29.58 22.90
C ASP A 579 -24.87 -29.98 21.66
N VAL A 580 -24.51 -31.10 21.02
CA VAL A 580 -25.28 -31.68 19.91
C VAL A 580 -26.73 -31.93 20.31
N VAL A 581 -26.97 -32.46 21.51
CA VAL A 581 -28.33 -32.70 22.02
C VAL A 581 -29.09 -31.38 22.20
N GLN A 582 -28.43 -30.30 22.61
CA GLN A 582 -29.07 -28.99 22.72
C GLN A 582 -29.46 -28.45 21.34
N VAL A 583 -28.55 -28.45 20.36
CA VAL A 583 -28.84 -27.98 18.99
C VAL A 583 -29.98 -28.79 18.35
N VAL A 584 -29.98 -30.12 18.54
CA VAL A 584 -31.08 -30.99 18.07
C VAL A 584 -32.41 -30.63 18.73
N ASN A 585 -32.43 -30.39 20.05
CA ASN A 585 -33.64 -30.03 20.77
C ASN A 585 -34.17 -28.66 20.33
N TYR A 586 -33.29 -27.71 20.05
CA TYR A 586 -33.66 -26.41 19.50
C TYR A 586 -34.26 -26.56 18.09
N ALA A 587 -33.58 -27.29 17.19
CA ALA A 587 -34.07 -27.55 15.83
C ALA A 587 -35.44 -28.28 15.81
N LEU A 588 -35.72 -29.09 16.84
CA LEU A 588 -37.01 -29.76 17.03
C LEU A 588 -38.06 -28.90 17.76
N ASN A 589 -37.77 -27.64 18.05
CA ASN A 589 -38.60 -26.71 18.83
C ASN A 589 -38.99 -27.26 20.22
N VAL A 590 -38.08 -27.99 20.86
CA VAL A 590 -38.24 -28.56 22.21
C VAL A 590 -37.76 -27.59 23.28
N ILE A 591 -36.76 -26.76 22.96
CA ILE A 591 -36.19 -25.71 23.81
C ILE A 591 -36.03 -24.42 23.01
N GLU A 592 -35.91 -23.29 23.70
CA GLU A 592 -35.50 -22.00 23.12
C GLU A 592 -34.10 -21.65 23.62
N PHE A 593 -33.33 -20.97 22.78
CA PHE A 593 -31.99 -20.47 23.08
C PHE A 593 -32.02 -18.97 23.37
N ASN A 594 -31.08 -18.50 24.20
CA ASN A 594 -30.74 -17.08 24.29
C ASN A 594 -29.75 -16.70 23.16
N ASP A 595 -29.38 -15.43 23.08
CA ASP A 595 -28.53 -14.92 21.99
C ASP A 595 -27.14 -15.61 21.97
N ASP A 596 -26.52 -15.85 23.14
CA ASP A 596 -25.24 -16.56 23.25
C ASP A 596 -25.33 -18.00 22.75
N GLN A 597 -26.40 -18.71 23.11
CA GLN A 597 -26.64 -20.08 22.65
C GLN A 597 -27.01 -20.14 21.17
N ILE A 598 -27.65 -19.08 20.65
CA ILE A 598 -27.93 -18.98 19.21
C ILE A 598 -26.61 -18.86 18.45
N CYS A 599 -25.75 -17.96 18.92
CA CYS A 599 -24.42 -17.76 18.39
C CYS A 599 -23.57 -19.05 18.51
N SER A 600 -23.49 -19.71 19.69
CA SER A 600 -22.69 -20.94 19.88
C SER A 600 -23.18 -22.10 19.00
N ALA A 601 -24.48 -22.14 18.68
CA ALA A 601 -25.08 -23.22 17.91
C ALA A 601 -25.01 -23.02 16.39
N ASP A 602 -24.69 -21.81 15.92
CA ASP A 602 -24.54 -21.47 14.50
C ASP A 602 -23.13 -21.81 13.99
N MET A 603 -22.87 -23.12 13.88
CA MET A 603 -21.55 -23.66 13.57
C MET A 603 -21.00 -23.30 12.19
N ASN A 604 -21.85 -22.81 11.29
CA ASN A 604 -21.47 -22.40 9.93
C ASN A 604 -21.57 -20.88 9.73
N VAL A 605 -22.00 -20.13 10.76
CA VAL A 605 -22.12 -18.68 10.80
C VAL A 605 -23.07 -18.12 9.71
N ASP A 606 -24.13 -18.86 9.38
CA ASP A 606 -25.13 -18.48 8.37
C ASP A 606 -26.32 -17.69 8.96
N GLY A 607 -26.33 -17.48 10.27
CA GLY A 607 -27.38 -16.80 11.03
C GLY A 607 -28.61 -17.68 11.31
N THR A 608 -28.57 -18.98 10.98
CA THR A 608 -29.71 -19.89 11.10
C THR A 608 -29.36 -21.27 11.64
N ILE A 609 -29.83 -21.60 12.84
CA ILE A 609 -29.59 -22.94 13.42
C ILE A 609 -30.47 -23.99 12.75
N ASN A 610 -29.83 -24.90 12.03
CA ASN A 610 -30.46 -25.92 11.23
C ASN A 610 -29.68 -27.25 11.27
N VAL A 611 -30.00 -28.17 10.35
CA VAL A 611 -29.38 -29.50 10.33
C VAL A 611 -27.91 -29.47 9.93
N LEU A 612 -27.48 -28.44 9.19
CA LEU A 612 -26.09 -28.24 8.80
C LEU A 612 -25.22 -27.99 10.03
N ASP A 613 -25.70 -27.20 10.99
CA ASP A 613 -24.94 -26.90 12.21
C ASP A 613 -24.76 -28.13 13.09
N ILE A 614 -25.78 -28.98 13.16
CA ILE A 614 -25.71 -30.27 13.83
C ILE A 614 -24.65 -31.16 13.17
N VAL A 615 -24.61 -31.21 11.84
CA VAL A 615 -23.63 -32.00 11.09
C VAL A 615 -22.21 -31.46 11.30
N THR A 616 -22.05 -30.14 11.25
CA THR A 616 -20.77 -29.46 11.48
C THR A 616 -20.26 -29.70 12.89
N LEU A 617 -21.12 -29.55 13.91
CA LEU A 617 -20.79 -29.83 15.31
C LEU A 617 -20.39 -31.28 15.54
N VAL A 618 -21.12 -32.23 14.95
CA VAL A 618 -20.81 -33.66 15.06
C VAL A 618 -19.47 -33.98 14.38
N ASN A 619 -19.21 -33.42 13.20
CA ASN A 619 -17.93 -33.62 12.50
C ASN A 619 -16.77 -33.03 13.31
N TYR A 620 -16.95 -31.86 13.91
CA TYR A 620 -15.98 -31.23 14.78
C TYR A 620 -15.62 -32.11 15.98
N ILE A 621 -16.62 -32.69 16.65
CA ILE A 621 -16.42 -33.62 17.78
C ILE A 621 -15.75 -34.94 17.35
N LEU A 622 -15.97 -35.40 16.12
CA LEU A 622 -15.39 -36.66 15.61
C LEU A 622 -13.97 -36.52 15.06
N ASN A 623 -13.54 -35.30 14.71
CA ASN A 623 -12.23 -35.01 14.15
C ASN A 623 -11.20 -34.53 15.20
N ASN A 624 -11.65 -34.23 16.41
CA ASN A 624 -10.85 -33.99 17.62
C ASN A 624 -10.85 -35.22 18.53
#